data_AF-A0A328BG78-F1
#
_entry.id   AF-A0A328BG78-F1
#
_cell.length_a   1.000
_cell.length_b   1.000
_cell.length_c   1.000
_cell.angle_alpha   90.00
_cell.angle_beta   90.00
_cell.angle_gamma   90.00
#
_symmetry.space_group_name_H-M   'P 1'
#
loop_
_entity.id
_entity.type
_entity.pdbx_description
1 polymer ?
#
loop_
_entity_poly.entity_id
_entity_poly.type
_entity_poly.pdbx_seq_one_letter_code
_entity_poly.pdbx_strand_id
1 'polypeptide(L)'
;MKNLLMLPLAAGLLVGCQQTPATEQPPVVQNAPAPPATSAATEAEARAVLARYLQQQPNASLYVVDSARFVEVDALWQALVPRTDWARRMPNRAAFEIDKLTGEVRPLPVR
;
A
#
# COMPACT_ATOMS: atom_id res chain seq x y z
N MET A 1 -28.40 -62.30 9.89
CA MET A 1 -26.92 -62.36 9.84
C MET A 1 -26.45 -60.94 10.15
N LYS A 2 -26.39 -60.46 11.40
CA LYS A 2 -25.45 -60.72 12.51
C LYS A 2 -23.99 -60.86 12.04
N ASN A 3 -23.20 -59.82 12.36
CA ASN A 3 -21.75 -59.72 12.61
C ASN A 3 -21.50 -58.20 12.80
N LEU A 4 -21.74 -57.58 13.96
CA LEU A 4 -21.02 -57.66 15.24
C LEU A 4 -19.51 -57.85 15.10
N LEU A 5 -18.80 -56.72 15.09
CA LEU A 5 -17.41 -56.65 15.57
C LEU A 5 -17.33 -55.47 16.53
N MET A 6 -17.34 -55.80 17.83
CA MET A 6 -16.93 -54.94 18.94
C MET A 6 -15.41 -54.88 18.99
N LEU A 7 -14.83 -53.73 19.39
CA LEU A 7 -13.96 -53.54 20.59
C LEU A 7 -13.39 -52.08 20.61
N PRO A 8 -12.80 -51.57 21.72
CA PRO A 8 -13.53 -50.80 22.74
C PRO A 8 -12.91 -49.43 23.12
N LEU A 9 -13.69 -48.68 23.89
CA LEU A 9 -13.36 -47.80 25.02
C LEU A 9 -11.94 -47.19 25.12
N ALA A 10 -11.87 -45.86 24.99
CA ALA A 10 -10.88 -45.05 25.69
C ALA A 10 -11.60 -43.86 26.35
N ALA A 11 -11.77 -43.95 27.67
CA ALA A 11 -12.14 -42.82 28.51
C ALA A 11 -10.93 -41.89 28.64
N GLY A 12 -11.12 -40.60 28.33
CA GLY A 12 -10.12 -39.56 28.53
C GLY A 12 -10.78 -38.29 29.04
N LEU A 13 -10.64 -38.05 30.34
CA LEU A 13 -10.95 -36.79 31.00
C LEU A 13 -10.10 -35.67 30.39
N LEU A 14 -10.75 -34.64 29.84
CA LEU A 14 -10.17 -33.32 29.63
C LEU A 14 -11.25 -32.31 30.03
N VAL A 15 -11.30 -31.94 31.32
CA VAL A 15 -10.69 -30.72 31.84
C VAL A 15 -11.17 -29.52 31.04
N GLY A 16 -12.07 -28.75 31.65
CA GLY A 16 -12.57 -27.51 31.09
C GLY A 16 -11.44 -26.53 30.86
N CYS A 17 -11.33 -26.07 29.61
CA CYS A 17 -10.65 -24.83 29.28
C CYS A 17 -11.74 -23.84 28.93
N GLN A 18 -12.13 -23.05 29.95
CA GLN A 18 -12.69 -21.72 29.75
C GLN A 18 -11.94 -21.03 28.62
N GLN A 19 -12.64 -20.68 27.54
CA GLN A 19 -12.10 -19.83 26.50
C GLN A 19 -11.89 -18.44 27.13
N THR A 20 -10.67 -18.18 27.57
CA THR A 20 -10.17 -16.82 27.77
C THR A 20 -10.40 -16.07 26.46
N PRO A 21 -11.06 -14.89 26.46
CA PRO A 21 -11.11 -14.06 25.28
C PRO A 21 -9.68 -13.73 24.88
N ALA A 22 -9.26 -14.19 23.71
CA ALA A 22 -8.05 -13.67 23.10
C ALA A 22 -8.33 -12.18 22.87
N THR A 23 -7.66 -11.32 23.63
CA THR A 23 -7.49 -9.94 23.22
C THR A 23 -6.79 -10.00 21.87
N GLU A 24 -7.56 -9.77 20.80
CA GLU A 24 -7.05 -9.54 19.47
C GLU A 24 -6.07 -8.39 19.57
N GLN A 25 -4.79 -8.72 19.66
CA GLN A 25 -3.73 -7.75 19.49
C GLN A 25 -3.87 -7.29 18.04
N PRO A 26 -4.19 -6.01 17.78
CA PRO A 26 -4.25 -5.52 16.42
C PRO A 26 -2.93 -5.87 15.74
N PRO A 27 -2.93 -6.24 14.45
CA PRO A 27 -1.70 -6.55 13.75
C PRO A 27 -0.74 -5.41 14.01
N VAL A 28 0.39 -5.72 14.65
CA VAL A 28 1.50 -4.77 14.73
C VAL A 28 1.94 -4.62 13.29
N VAL A 29 1.40 -3.61 12.62
CA VAL A 29 2.00 -3.05 11.43
C VAL A 29 3.40 -2.71 11.90
N GLN A 30 4.39 -3.50 11.46
CA GLN A 30 5.77 -3.09 11.61
C GLN A 30 5.81 -1.71 10.96
N ASN A 31 5.88 -0.67 11.80
CA ASN A 31 6.34 0.64 11.38
C ASN A 31 7.79 0.40 10.97
N ALA A 32 7.98 -0.11 9.75
CA ALA A 32 9.19 0.11 9.01
C ALA A 32 9.48 1.61 9.16
N PRO A 33 10.68 2.01 9.59
CA PRO A 33 11.03 3.41 9.70
C PRO A 33 10.57 4.10 8.43
N ALA A 34 9.70 5.11 8.56
CA ALA A 34 9.35 5.93 7.42
C ALA A 34 10.69 6.36 6.79
N PRO A 35 10.95 6.06 5.50
CA PRO A 35 12.20 6.43 4.89
C PRO A 35 12.41 7.92 5.15
N PRO A 36 13.65 8.34 5.49
CA PRO A 36 13.90 9.73 5.84
C PRO A 36 13.30 10.60 4.75
N ALA A 37 12.48 11.56 5.19
CA ALA A 37 11.88 12.60 4.35
C ALA A 37 13.00 13.22 3.54
N THR A 38 13.17 12.73 2.32
CA THR A 38 14.19 13.20 1.40
C THR A 38 13.55 14.40 0.75
N SER A 39 14.07 15.59 1.02
CA SER A 39 13.63 16.81 0.36
C SER A 39 13.55 16.58 -1.15
N ALA A 40 12.56 17.19 -1.80
CA ALA A 40 12.38 17.16 -3.24
C ALA A 40 12.75 18.54 -3.83
N ALA A 41 13.95 19.03 -3.53
CA ALA A 41 14.37 20.38 -3.93
C ALA A 41 14.52 20.50 -5.46
N THR A 42 14.84 19.40 -6.13
CA THR A 42 14.99 19.30 -7.59
C THR A 42 13.92 18.40 -8.22
N GLU A 43 13.67 18.57 -9.52
CA GLU A 43 12.76 17.69 -10.28
C GLU A 43 13.20 16.22 -10.20
N ALA A 44 14.50 15.94 -10.21
CA ALA A 44 15.02 14.58 -10.13
C ALA A 44 14.71 13.92 -8.78
N GLU A 45 14.86 14.67 -7.68
CA GLU A 45 14.47 14.20 -6.35
C GLU A 45 12.95 14.04 -6.24
N ALA A 46 12.17 14.98 -6.78
CA ALA A 46 10.72 14.89 -6.84
C ALA A 46 10.26 13.63 -7.59
N ARG A 47 10.90 13.31 -8.72
CA ARG A 47 10.64 12.07 -9.47
C ARG A 47 10.99 10.82 -8.66
N ALA A 48 12.11 10.81 -7.96
CA ALA A 48 12.53 9.68 -7.13
C ALA A 48 11.56 9.46 -5.94
N VAL A 49 11.15 10.53 -5.28
CA VAL A 49 10.17 10.52 -4.19
C VAL A 49 8.81 10.02 -4.69
N LEU A 50 8.33 10.53 -5.83
CA LEU A 50 7.10 10.08 -6.46
C LEU A 50 7.15 8.60 -6.86
N ALA A 51 8.27 8.15 -7.43
CA ALA A 51 8.46 6.75 -7.80
C ALA A 51 8.33 5.84 -6.58
N ARG A 52 8.98 6.20 -5.46
CA ARG A 52 8.90 5.46 -4.20
C ARG A 52 7.48 5.44 -3.63
N TYR A 53 6.78 6.57 -3.65
CA TYR A 53 5.38 6.66 -3.23
C TYR A 53 4.49 5.74 -4.07
N LEU A 54 4.63 5.76 -5.40
CA LEU A 54 3.82 4.96 -6.31
C LEU A 54 4.10 3.46 -6.20
N GLN A 55 5.33 3.05 -5.91
CA GLN A 55 5.68 1.64 -5.67
C GLN A 55 4.94 1.02 -4.48
N GLN A 56 4.50 1.84 -3.52
CA GLN A 56 3.74 1.38 -2.35
C GLN A 56 2.24 1.28 -2.62
N GLN A 57 1.77 1.72 -3.78
CA GLN A 57 0.35 1.69 -4.14
C GLN A 57 -0.05 0.33 -4.70
N PRO A 58 -1.30 -0.14 -4.45
CA PRO A 58 -1.77 -1.44 -4.93
C PRO A 58 -1.79 -1.56 -6.47
N ASN A 59 -1.81 -0.44 -7.17
CA ASN A 59 -1.89 -0.32 -8.62
C ASN A 59 -0.64 0.32 -9.23
N ALA A 60 0.53 0.19 -8.57
CA ALA A 60 1.81 0.76 -8.99
C ALA A 60 2.15 0.49 -10.47
N SER A 61 1.86 -0.72 -10.96
CA SER A 61 2.12 -1.15 -12.34
C SER A 61 1.35 -0.36 -13.40
N LEU A 62 0.33 0.40 -12.99
CA LEU A 62 -0.47 1.20 -13.88
C LEU A 62 0.15 2.58 -14.14
N TYR A 63 1.17 3.00 -13.39
CA TYR A 63 1.78 4.33 -13.52
C TYR A 63 3.06 4.29 -14.36
N VAL A 64 3.20 5.24 -15.30
CA VAL A 64 4.41 5.39 -16.13
C VAL A 64 5.24 6.57 -15.62
N VAL A 65 6.02 6.34 -14.56
CA VAL A 65 6.74 7.41 -13.83
C VAL A 65 7.78 8.13 -14.69
N ASP A 66 8.48 7.41 -15.58
CA ASP A 66 9.47 8.02 -16.49
C ASP A 66 8.84 9.02 -17.48
N SER A 67 7.55 8.84 -17.77
CA SER A 67 6.78 9.74 -18.63
C SER A 67 6.05 10.84 -17.84
N ALA A 68 6.26 10.93 -16.53
CA ALA A 68 5.66 11.96 -15.70
C ALA A 68 6.21 13.35 -16.06
N ARG A 69 5.31 14.32 -16.05
CA ARG A 69 5.63 15.74 -16.24
C ARG A 69 5.56 16.44 -14.90
N PHE A 70 6.55 17.29 -14.62
CA PHE A 70 6.63 18.04 -13.39
C PHE A 70 6.51 19.52 -13.72
N VAL A 71 5.74 20.24 -12.92
CA VAL A 71 5.60 21.68 -12.96
C VAL A 71 5.98 22.21 -11.59
N GLU A 72 6.83 23.21 -11.57
CA GLU A 72 7.23 23.89 -10.34
C GLU A 72 6.14 24.89 -9.93
N VAL A 73 5.65 24.81 -8.69
CA VAL A 73 4.63 25.70 -8.13
C VAL A 73 5.05 26.12 -6.72
N ASP A 74 5.73 27.25 -6.60
CA ASP A 74 6.24 27.80 -5.33
C ASP A 74 7.02 26.75 -4.50
N ALA A 75 6.47 26.30 -3.37
CA ALA A 75 7.05 25.32 -2.46
C ALA A 75 6.78 23.86 -2.88
N LEU A 76 6.09 23.64 -4.00
CA LEU A 76 5.60 22.34 -4.44
C LEU A 76 6.09 22.00 -5.85
N TRP A 77 6.12 20.70 -6.13
CA TRP A 77 6.05 20.16 -7.48
C TRP A 77 4.66 19.62 -7.75
N GLN A 78 4.08 19.97 -8.89
CA GLN A 78 2.90 19.31 -9.42
C GLN A 78 3.33 18.29 -10.46
N ALA A 79 3.07 17.01 -10.20
CA ALA A 79 3.41 15.90 -11.08
C ALA A 79 2.18 15.34 -11.77
N LEU A 80 2.20 15.27 -13.10
CA LEU A 80 1.20 14.61 -13.93
C LEU A 80 1.77 13.29 -14.45
N VAL A 81 1.21 12.18 -13.97
CA VAL A 81 1.68 10.82 -14.24
C VAL A 81 0.71 10.11 -15.17
N PRO A 82 1.14 9.69 -16.37
CA PRO A 82 0.32 8.85 -17.25
C PRO A 82 0.00 7.51 -16.58
N ARG A 83 -1.22 7.02 -16.82
CA ARG A 83 -1.62 5.68 -16.42
C ARG A 83 -1.91 4.77 -17.62
N THR A 84 -1.59 3.48 -17.51
CA THR A 84 -1.74 2.47 -18.57
C THR A 84 -3.07 1.72 -18.51
N ASP A 85 -3.89 1.97 -17.50
CA ASP A 85 -5.05 1.13 -17.16
C ASP A 85 -6.27 1.29 -18.05
N TRP A 86 -6.21 2.07 -19.15
CA TRP A 86 -7.31 2.17 -20.11
C TRP A 86 -6.88 2.06 -21.57
N ALA A 87 -7.22 0.90 -22.16
CA ALA A 87 -7.29 0.74 -23.60
C ALA A 87 -8.43 1.61 -24.17
N ARG A 88 -8.08 2.70 -24.86
CA ARG A 88 -8.93 3.44 -25.82
C ARG A 88 -9.98 4.46 -25.32
N ARG A 89 -9.93 5.00 -24.10
CA ARG A 89 -10.71 6.22 -23.75
C ARG A 89 -9.95 7.17 -22.81
N MET A 90 -9.62 8.36 -23.32
CA MET A 90 -9.09 9.56 -22.62
C MET A 90 -7.73 9.39 -21.91
N PRO A 91 -6.81 10.37 -21.94
CA PRO A 91 -5.54 10.25 -21.21
C PRO A 91 -5.81 10.36 -19.70
N ASN A 92 -5.92 9.21 -19.03
CA ASN A 92 -6.10 9.14 -17.60
C ASN A 92 -4.75 9.46 -16.93
N ARG A 93 -4.56 10.72 -16.54
CA ARG A 93 -3.38 11.16 -15.81
C ARG A 93 -3.75 11.24 -14.34
N ALA A 94 -2.90 10.72 -13.47
CA ALA A 94 -2.98 11.05 -12.06
C ALA A 94 -2.15 12.31 -11.81
N ALA A 95 -2.69 13.23 -11.03
CA ALA A 95 -1.94 14.38 -10.55
C ALA A 95 -1.49 14.13 -9.11
N PHE A 96 -0.31 14.61 -8.77
CA PHE A 96 0.25 14.58 -7.43
C PHE A 96 0.90 15.92 -7.10
N GLU A 97 0.88 16.30 -5.85
CA GLU A 97 1.69 17.36 -5.28
C GLU A 97 2.82 16.75 -4.47
N ILE A 98 3.99 17.38 -4.53
CA ILE A 98 5.17 16.96 -3.78
C ILE A 98 5.74 18.20 -3.12
N ASP A 99 5.79 18.20 -1.79
CA ASP A 99 6.39 19.29 -1.04
C ASP A 99 7.92 19.28 -1.23
N LYS A 100 8.51 20.41 -1.63
CA LYS A 100 9.94 20.49 -1.95
C LYS A 100 10.84 20.31 -0.73
N LEU A 101 10.37 20.72 0.45
CA LEU A 101 11.17 20.68 1.68
C LEU A 101 11.14 19.28 2.29
N THR A 102 9.97 18.66 2.34
CA THR A 102 9.70 17.42 3.07
C THR A 102 9.64 16.19 2.16
N GLY A 103 9.41 16.38 0.86
CA GLY A 103 9.15 15.27 -0.06
C GLY A 103 7.81 14.58 0.19
N GLU A 104 6.88 15.19 0.93
CA GLU A 104 5.55 14.60 1.13
C GLU A 104 4.79 14.58 -0.20
N VAL A 105 4.26 13.41 -0.58
CA VAL A 105 3.47 13.22 -1.81
C VAL A 105 1.99 13.15 -1.47
N ARG A 106 1.18 13.96 -2.15
CA ARG A 106 -0.28 13.99 -2.00
C ARG A 106 -0.97 13.80 -3.35
N PRO A 107 -1.95 12.89 -3.49
CA PRO A 107 -2.72 12.77 -4.72
C PRO A 107 -3.63 13.99 -4.89
N LEU A 108 -3.70 14.49 -6.12
CA LEU A 108 -4.63 15.54 -6.51
C LEU A 108 -5.82 14.95 -7.28
N PRO A 109 -7.06 15.39 -6.97
CA PRO A 109 -8.21 15.06 -7.79
C PRO A 109 -8.09 15.77 -9.14
N VAL A 110 -8.00 14.98 -10.21
CA VAL A 110 -8.09 15.48 -11.59
C VAL A 110 -9.56 15.58 -11.99
N ARG A 111 -9.97 16.71 -12.56
CA ARG A 111 -11.34 16.94 -13.07
C ARG A 111 -11.40 16.80 -14.57
#